data_AF-A0A372QRY8-F1
#
_entry.id   AF-A0A372QRY8-F1
#
_cell.length_a   1.000
_cell.length_b   1.000
_cell.length_c   1.000
_cell.angle_alpha   90.00
_cell.angle_beta   90.00
_cell.angle_gamma   90.00
#
_symmetry.space_group_name_H-M   'P 1'
#
loop_
_entity.id
_entity.type
_entity.pdbx_description
1 polymer ?
#
loop_
_entity_poly.entity_id
_entity_poly.type
_entity_poly.pdbx_seq_one_letter_code
_entity_poly.pdbx_strand_id
1 'polypeptide(L)'
;MPPKTKKNSKAKEPRLLSTPQEISDAYNEDFNICLAEANPEPLPGEMLLEPTTTLASKPASEWKDKDVRPLAELLAGRIAIDGSGKNLPGANALGKIGSDFAEYVFTHPNIRSIIDPVYVVIDLTTTAGNAPPDNINVYPPNRTHPVVVPFPGSNHVYAFNGAGSTDNAQHLIGWLQGTNLGLRAYVFNTPYAVVLY
;
A
#
# COMPACT_ATOMS: atom_id res chain seq x y z
N MET A 1 -34.72 34.13 0.97
CA MET A 1 -33.53 33.24 1.02
C MET A 1 -32.83 33.32 -0.33
N PRO A 2 -31.57 33.79 -0.42
CA PRO A 2 -30.81 33.67 -1.65
C PRO A 2 -30.17 32.26 -1.76
N PRO A 3 -29.96 31.72 -2.97
CA PRO A 3 -29.38 30.40 -3.14
C PRO A 3 -27.86 30.42 -2.90
N LYS A 4 -27.36 29.47 -2.09
CA LYS A 4 -25.92 29.24 -1.89
C LYS A 4 -25.31 28.71 -3.18
N THR A 5 -24.39 29.49 -3.75
CA THR A 5 -23.53 29.10 -4.88
C THR A 5 -22.63 27.93 -4.48
N LYS A 6 -22.73 26.82 -5.21
CA LYS A 6 -21.79 25.69 -5.12
C LYS A 6 -20.39 26.18 -5.52
N LYS A 7 -19.42 26.06 -4.61
CA LYS A 7 -17.99 26.20 -4.92
C LYS A 7 -17.60 25.04 -5.85
N ASN A 8 -17.37 25.35 -7.12
CA ASN A 8 -16.65 24.47 -8.03
C ASN A 8 -15.20 24.39 -7.55
N SER A 9 -14.78 23.26 -6.97
CA SER A 9 -13.35 22.95 -6.84
C SER A 9 -12.85 22.56 -8.23
N LYS A 10 -12.21 23.50 -8.93
CA LYS A 10 -11.40 23.17 -10.10
C LYS A 10 -10.32 22.18 -9.65
N ALA A 11 -10.26 21.02 -10.30
CA ALA A 11 -9.10 20.14 -10.21
C ALA A 11 -7.86 20.95 -10.62
N LYS A 12 -6.85 21.01 -9.75
CA LYS A 12 -5.56 21.63 -10.07
C LYS A 12 -4.89 20.76 -11.15
N GLU A 13 -4.50 21.37 -12.25
CA GLU A 13 -3.58 20.74 -13.20
C GLU A 13 -2.28 20.34 -12.49
N PRO A 14 -1.66 19.21 -12.88
CA PRO A 14 -0.42 18.75 -12.26
C PRO A 14 0.68 19.77 -12.55
N ARG A 15 1.20 20.40 -11.50
CA ARG A 15 2.39 21.24 -11.58
C ARG A 15 3.62 20.34 -11.57
N LEU A 16 4.53 20.53 -12.52
CA LEU A 16 5.87 19.98 -12.47
C LEU A 16 6.59 20.55 -11.23
N LEU A 17 6.87 19.70 -10.24
CA LEU A 17 7.63 20.04 -9.05
C LEU A 17 9.06 20.36 -9.47
N SER A 18 9.57 21.54 -9.09
CA SER A 18 10.74 22.15 -9.74
C SER A 18 12.01 22.11 -8.89
N THR A 19 11.90 21.79 -7.60
CA THR A 19 13.05 21.67 -6.69
C THR A 19 13.01 20.37 -5.89
N PRO A 20 14.18 19.82 -5.48
CA PRO A 20 14.24 18.63 -4.61
C PRO A 20 13.46 18.79 -3.30
N GLN A 21 13.39 20.02 -2.76
CA GLN A 21 12.63 20.31 -1.55
C GLN A 21 11.13 20.29 -1.82
N GLU A 22 10.64 20.89 -2.92
CA GLU A 22 9.22 20.78 -3.32
C GLU A 22 8.82 19.34 -3.62
N ILE A 23 9.73 18.55 -4.21
CA ILE A 23 9.53 17.12 -4.40
C ILE A 23 9.45 16.43 -3.04
N SER A 24 10.37 16.69 -2.12
CA SER A 24 10.35 16.12 -0.76
C SER A 24 9.13 16.53 0.05
N ASP A 25 8.67 17.77 -0.06
CA ASP A 25 7.56 18.30 0.71
C ASP A 25 6.23 17.73 0.19
N ALA A 26 6.04 17.68 -1.14
CA ALA A 26 4.93 16.94 -1.75
C ALA A 26 4.99 15.44 -1.43
N TYR A 27 6.20 14.87 -1.40
CA TYR A 27 6.45 13.50 -0.98
C TYR A 27 6.17 13.28 0.51
N ASN A 28 6.19 14.29 1.36
CA ASN A 28 5.88 14.14 2.79
C ASN A 28 4.40 14.41 3.11
N GLU A 29 3.77 15.36 2.41
CA GLU A 29 2.36 15.71 2.62
C GLU A 29 1.39 14.65 2.10
N ASP A 30 1.66 14.05 0.93
CA ASP A 30 0.70 13.15 0.26
C ASP A 30 0.99 11.65 0.47
N PHE A 31 2.24 11.27 0.75
CA PHE A 31 2.68 9.86 0.81
C PHE A 31 2.11 9.10 2.01
N ASN A 32 1.69 9.81 3.06
CA ASN A 32 1.16 9.20 4.28
C ASN A 32 -0.37 9.14 4.32
N ILE A 33 -1.05 9.59 3.27
CA ILE A 33 -2.51 9.64 3.24
C ILE A 33 -3.05 8.40 2.53
N CYS A 34 -3.35 7.35 3.29
CA CYS A 34 -4.20 6.25 2.82
C CYS A 34 -5.63 6.46 3.32
N LEU A 35 -6.60 6.44 2.41
CA LEU A 35 -8.02 6.62 2.69
C LEU A 35 -8.79 5.30 2.72
N ALA A 36 -8.15 4.19 2.35
CA ALA A 36 -8.80 2.89 2.31
C ALA A 36 -9.13 2.38 3.72
N GLU A 37 -10.22 1.63 3.82
CA GLU A 37 -10.47 0.78 4.99
C GLU A 37 -9.68 -0.52 4.84
N ALA A 38 -9.09 -0.99 5.94
CA ALA A 38 -8.30 -2.22 5.93
C ALA A 38 -9.17 -3.43 5.57
N ASN A 39 -8.71 -4.22 4.61
CA ASN A 39 -9.33 -5.49 4.22
C ASN A 39 -8.29 -6.64 4.25
N PRO A 40 -8.37 -7.55 5.23
CA PRO A 40 -7.40 -8.62 5.39
C PRO A 40 -7.60 -9.77 4.39
N GLU A 41 -8.73 -9.83 3.68
CA GLU A 41 -8.98 -10.91 2.73
C GLU A 41 -8.17 -10.71 1.45
N PRO A 42 -7.37 -11.73 1.03
CA PRO A 42 -6.68 -11.69 -0.26
C PRO A 42 -7.67 -11.47 -1.41
N LEU A 43 -7.33 -10.55 -2.31
CA LEU A 43 -8.14 -10.28 -3.49
C LEU A 43 -8.00 -11.46 -4.48
N PRO A 44 -9.11 -12.09 -4.94
CA PRO A 44 -9.03 -13.09 -6.00
C PRO A 44 -8.45 -12.47 -7.27
N GLY A 45 -7.33 -13.02 -7.76
CA GLY A 45 -6.64 -12.52 -8.93
C GLY A 45 -7.51 -12.49 -10.19
N GLU A 46 -8.52 -13.34 -10.32
CA GLU A 46 -9.47 -13.30 -11.44
C GLU A 46 -10.17 -11.93 -11.60
N MET A 47 -10.40 -11.21 -10.49
CA MET A 47 -11.03 -9.88 -10.49
C MET A 47 -10.15 -8.81 -11.13
N LEU A 48 -8.84 -9.04 -11.21
CA LEU A 48 -7.88 -8.09 -11.78
C LEU A 48 -7.82 -8.14 -13.31
N LEU A 49 -8.33 -9.21 -13.92
CA LEU A 49 -8.10 -9.50 -15.34
C LEU A 49 -8.69 -8.42 -16.26
N GLU A 50 -9.96 -8.07 -16.07
CA GLU A 50 -10.64 -7.06 -16.88
C GLU A 50 -10.00 -5.67 -16.74
N PRO A 51 -9.88 -5.08 -15.53
CA PRO A 51 -9.35 -3.72 -15.41
C PRO A 51 -7.89 -3.62 -15.87
N THR A 52 -7.10 -4.67 -15.65
CA THR A 52 -5.72 -4.72 -16.14
C THR A 52 -5.66 -4.80 -17.67
N THR A 53 -6.51 -5.62 -18.30
CA THR A 53 -6.56 -5.74 -19.76
C THR A 53 -7.02 -4.43 -20.41
N THR A 54 -7.97 -3.74 -19.77
CA THR A 54 -8.44 -2.41 -20.19
C THR A 54 -7.30 -1.39 -20.16
N LEU A 55 -6.49 -1.37 -19.09
CA LEU A 55 -5.30 -0.51 -19.03
C LEU A 55 -4.24 -0.90 -20.07
N ALA A 56 -3.97 -2.20 -20.24
CA ALA A 56 -2.98 -2.71 -21.19
C ALA A 56 -3.36 -2.50 -22.66
N SER A 57 -4.61 -2.14 -22.97
CA SER A 57 -5.07 -1.86 -24.34
C SER A 57 -4.48 -0.59 -24.96
N LYS A 58 -3.83 0.26 -24.14
CA LYS A 58 -3.24 1.53 -24.55
C LYS A 58 -1.96 1.82 -23.76
N PRO A 59 -1.04 2.65 -24.27
CA PRO A 59 0.19 2.97 -23.57
C PRO A 59 -0.09 3.71 -22.24
N ALA A 60 0.78 3.50 -21.25
CA ALA A 60 0.66 4.10 -19.92
C ALA A 60 0.62 5.63 -19.93
N SER A 61 1.31 6.26 -20.90
CA SER A 61 1.28 7.71 -21.12
C SER A 61 -0.11 8.26 -21.50
N GLU A 62 -1.04 7.41 -21.91
CA GLU A 62 -2.43 7.77 -22.26
C GLU A 62 -3.45 7.36 -21.18
N TRP A 63 -2.99 6.84 -20.05
CA TRP A 63 -3.85 6.53 -18.92
C TRP A 63 -4.39 7.79 -18.27
N LYS A 64 -5.64 7.71 -17.81
CA LYS A 64 -6.31 8.75 -17.04
C LYS A 64 -6.80 8.15 -15.74
N ASP A 65 -7.02 8.99 -14.73
CA ASP A 65 -7.51 8.55 -13.42
C ASP A 65 -8.72 7.62 -13.53
N LYS A 66 -9.67 7.92 -14.43
CA LYS A 66 -10.88 7.11 -14.64
C LYS A 66 -10.59 5.69 -15.15
N ASP A 67 -9.46 5.49 -15.82
CA ASP A 67 -9.07 4.19 -16.38
C ASP A 67 -8.31 3.38 -15.31
N VAL A 68 -7.54 4.04 -14.44
CA VAL A 68 -6.71 3.43 -13.39
C VAL A 68 -7.51 3.15 -12.12
N ARG A 69 -8.49 4.00 -11.83
CA ARG A 69 -9.33 3.94 -10.63
C ARG A 69 -10.01 2.59 -10.39
N PRO A 70 -10.60 1.89 -11.40
CA PRO A 70 -11.18 0.57 -11.17
C PRO A 70 -10.20 -0.44 -10.58
N LEU A 71 -8.96 -0.45 -11.06
CA LEU A 71 -7.90 -1.32 -10.54
C LEU A 71 -7.48 -0.89 -9.12
N ALA A 72 -7.30 0.42 -8.89
CA ALA A 72 -6.96 0.95 -7.58
C ALA A 72 -8.04 0.63 -6.52
N GLU A 73 -9.32 0.76 -6.87
CA GLU A 73 -10.43 0.47 -5.96
C GLU A 73 -10.53 -1.01 -5.59
N LEU A 74 -10.19 -1.93 -6.52
CA LEU A 74 -10.10 -3.36 -6.19
C LEU A 74 -8.97 -3.67 -5.20
N LEU A 75 -7.83 -3.00 -5.36
CA LEU A 75 -6.65 -3.15 -4.53
C LEU A 75 -6.76 -2.35 -3.21
N ALA A 76 -7.75 -1.47 -3.08
CA ALA A 76 -7.92 -0.60 -1.93
C ALA A 76 -8.03 -1.41 -0.64
N GLY A 77 -7.10 -1.14 0.28
CA GLY A 77 -7.06 -1.82 1.57
C GLY A 77 -6.73 -3.31 1.50
N ARG A 78 -6.39 -3.89 0.33
CA ARG A 78 -6.01 -5.30 0.23
C ARG A 78 -4.56 -5.49 0.66
N ILE A 79 -4.32 -6.49 1.51
CA ILE A 79 -2.96 -6.85 1.92
C ILE A 79 -2.25 -7.75 0.91
N ALA A 80 -3.03 -8.58 0.20
CA ALA A 80 -2.52 -9.60 -0.72
C ALA A 80 -3.49 -9.84 -1.89
N ILE A 81 -2.95 -10.48 -2.93
CA ILE A 81 -3.69 -11.02 -4.08
C ILE A 81 -3.52 -12.53 -4.04
N ASP A 82 -4.61 -13.28 -4.13
CA ASP A 82 -4.56 -14.71 -4.40
C ASP A 82 -4.32 -14.92 -5.91
N GLY A 83 -3.14 -15.41 -6.27
CA GLY A 83 -2.73 -15.74 -7.62
C GLY A 83 -2.76 -17.24 -7.93
N SER A 84 -3.35 -18.07 -7.06
CA SER A 84 -3.37 -19.52 -7.21
C SER A 84 -4.45 -20.00 -8.18
N GLY A 85 -4.22 -21.15 -8.83
CA GLY A 85 -5.23 -21.83 -9.65
C GLY A 85 -5.88 -20.94 -10.72
N LYS A 86 -7.21 -20.77 -10.63
CA LYS A 86 -7.99 -19.96 -11.58
C LYS A 86 -7.69 -18.45 -11.52
N ASN A 87 -7.06 -17.98 -10.43
CA ASN A 87 -6.73 -16.58 -10.22
C ASN A 87 -5.42 -16.16 -10.89
N LEU A 88 -4.58 -17.13 -11.27
CA LEU A 88 -3.26 -16.92 -11.87
C LEU A 88 -3.27 -15.97 -13.10
N PRO A 89 -4.23 -16.07 -14.05
CA PRO A 89 -4.22 -15.20 -15.23
C PRO A 89 -4.33 -13.72 -14.90
N GLY A 90 -5.20 -13.34 -13.95
CA GLY A 90 -5.37 -11.93 -13.57
C GLY A 90 -4.24 -11.41 -12.70
N ALA A 91 -3.68 -12.23 -11.80
CA ALA A 91 -2.46 -11.88 -11.06
C ALA A 91 -1.27 -11.63 -12.01
N ASN A 92 -1.10 -12.49 -13.01
CA ASN A 92 -0.06 -12.31 -14.04
C ASN A 92 -0.33 -11.10 -14.94
N ALA A 93 -1.60 -10.78 -15.21
CA ALA A 93 -1.95 -9.58 -15.95
C ALA A 93 -1.48 -8.33 -15.20
N LEU A 94 -1.74 -8.24 -13.89
CA LEU A 94 -1.25 -7.14 -13.05
C LEU A 94 0.28 -7.05 -13.08
N GLY A 95 0.97 -8.19 -12.95
CA GLY A 95 2.44 -8.23 -13.01
C GLY A 95 3.01 -7.65 -14.31
N LYS A 96 2.32 -7.81 -15.45
CA LYS A 96 2.76 -7.28 -16.74
C LYS A 96 2.68 -5.76 -16.84
N ILE A 97 1.65 -5.14 -16.24
CA ILE A 97 1.50 -3.68 -16.20
C ILE A 97 2.12 -3.07 -14.93
N GLY A 98 2.78 -3.87 -14.11
CA GLY A 98 3.30 -3.49 -12.80
C GLY A 98 4.11 -2.21 -12.88
N SER A 99 5.26 -2.21 -13.56
CA SER A 99 6.12 -1.00 -13.60
C SER A 99 5.36 0.28 -13.95
N ASP A 100 4.51 0.23 -14.98
CA ASP A 100 3.72 1.37 -15.46
C ASP A 100 2.66 1.83 -14.45
N PHE A 101 1.95 0.88 -13.81
CA PHE A 101 0.98 1.18 -12.77
C PHE A 101 1.66 1.82 -11.55
N ALA A 102 2.88 1.41 -11.21
CA ALA A 102 3.62 1.93 -10.08
C ALA A 102 3.94 3.40 -10.31
N GLU A 103 4.52 3.68 -11.48
CA GLU A 103 4.89 5.02 -11.91
C GLU A 103 3.67 5.94 -11.99
N TYR A 104 2.56 5.45 -12.53
CA TYR A 104 1.31 6.19 -12.55
C TYR A 104 0.84 6.54 -11.13
N VAL A 105 0.79 5.57 -10.24
CA VAL A 105 0.36 5.79 -8.86
C VAL A 105 1.27 6.79 -8.13
N PHE A 106 2.60 6.68 -8.28
CA PHE A 106 3.54 7.61 -7.64
C PHE A 106 3.41 9.05 -8.15
N THR A 107 2.94 9.25 -9.38
CA THR A 107 2.75 10.58 -9.98
C THR A 107 1.33 11.14 -9.80
N HIS A 108 0.40 10.35 -9.25
CA HIS A 108 -1.02 10.71 -9.07
C HIS A 108 -1.48 10.50 -7.60
N PRO A 109 -1.24 11.47 -6.70
CA PRO A 109 -1.52 11.37 -5.26
C PRO A 109 -2.95 10.92 -4.92
N ASN A 110 -3.95 11.32 -5.71
CA ASN A 110 -5.34 10.96 -5.51
C ASN A 110 -5.68 9.49 -5.82
N ILE A 111 -4.91 8.83 -6.70
CA ILE A 111 -5.00 7.39 -6.94
C ILE A 111 -4.20 6.67 -5.87
N ARG A 112 -3.00 7.15 -5.58
CA ARG A 112 -2.15 6.63 -4.53
C ARG A 112 -2.84 6.57 -3.18
N SER A 113 -3.60 7.59 -2.80
CA SER A 113 -4.32 7.61 -1.53
C SER A 113 -5.35 6.48 -1.38
N ILE A 114 -5.68 5.77 -2.47
CA ILE A 114 -6.55 4.60 -2.48
C ILE A 114 -5.77 3.32 -2.16
N ILE A 115 -4.50 3.24 -2.57
CA ILE A 115 -3.67 2.01 -2.56
C ILE A 115 -2.25 2.28 -2.07
N ASP A 116 -2.05 2.08 -0.76
CA ASP A 116 -0.75 2.36 -0.14
C ASP A 116 -0.50 1.38 1.02
N PRO A 117 -0.39 0.06 0.74
CA PRO A 117 0.03 -0.90 1.76
C PRO A 117 1.46 -0.63 2.22
N VAL A 118 1.64 -0.71 3.54
CA VAL A 118 2.91 -0.60 4.22
C VAL A 118 3.25 -1.95 4.84
N TYR A 119 4.48 -2.42 4.63
CA TYR A 119 4.94 -3.69 5.16
C TYR A 119 6.10 -3.45 6.14
N VAL A 120 6.05 -4.12 7.28
CA VAL A 120 7.19 -4.25 8.19
C VAL A 120 7.78 -5.64 8.02
N VAL A 121 9.08 -5.73 7.80
CA VAL A 121 9.82 -6.99 7.70
C VAL A 121 10.87 -7.04 8.79
N ILE A 122 10.82 -8.06 9.63
CA ILE A 122 11.86 -8.34 10.62
C ILE A 122 13.01 -9.09 9.94
N ASP A 123 14.22 -8.59 10.14
CA ASP A 123 15.43 -9.28 9.71
C ASP A 123 15.76 -10.40 10.68
N LEU A 124 15.32 -11.61 10.33
CA LEU A 124 15.53 -12.80 11.16
C LEU A 124 17.02 -13.07 11.44
N THR A 125 17.95 -12.65 10.57
CA THR A 125 19.39 -12.85 10.81
C THR A 125 19.93 -12.10 12.02
N THR A 126 19.18 -11.10 12.51
CA THR A 126 19.52 -10.32 13.71
C THR A 126 18.80 -10.78 14.97
N THR A 127 18.02 -11.84 14.86
CA THR A 127 17.21 -12.40 15.96
C THR A 127 17.83 -13.69 16.49
N ALA A 128 17.58 -13.99 17.76
CA ALA A 128 17.98 -15.28 18.33
C ALA A 128 17.25 -16.42 17.61
N GLY A 129 18.01 -17.39 17.10
CA GLY A 129 17.44 -18.58 16.46
C GLY A 129 16.78 -18.34 15.09
N ASN A 130 17.01 -17.17 14.46
CA ASN A 130 16.37 -16.80 13.19
C ASN A 130 14.83 -16.85 13.26
N ALA A 131 14.26 -16.38 14.37
CA ALA A 131 12.83 -16.40 14.62
C ALA A 131 12.33 -14.99 15.06
N PRO A 132 11.09 -14.61 14.73
CA PRO A 132 10.49 -13.38 15.24
C PRO A 132 10.58 -13.33 16.77
N PRO A 133 10.87 -12.17 17.38
CA PRO A 133 10.90 -12.03 18.83
C PRO A 133 9.56 -12.40 19.47
N ASP A 134 9.58 -13.15 20.57
CA ASP A 134 8.37 -13.60 21.27
C ASP A 134 7.44 -12.44 21.69
N ASN A 135 8.02 -11.28 21.95
CA ASN A 135 7.29 -10.10 22.40
C ASN A 135 6.46 -9.41 21.30
N ILE A 136 6.51 -9.89 20.04
CA ILE A 136 5.54 -9.49 19.01
C ILE A 136 4.11 -9.85 19.43
N ASN A 137 3.93 -10.96 20.15
CA ASN A 137 2.61 -11.46 20.54
C ASN A 137 1.93 -10.61 21.63
N VAL A 138 2.68 -9.71 22.27
CA VAL A 138 2.14 -8.77 23.27
C VAL A 138 1.96 -7.36 22.69
N TYR A 139 2.24 -7.16 21.41
CA TYR A 139 1.98 -5.90 20.73
C TYR A 139 0.51 -5.82 20.26
N PRO A 140 -0.14 -4.64 20.38
CA PRO A 140 0.35 -3.44 21.04
C PRO A 140 0.13 -3.51 22.56
N PRO A 141 1.00 -2.85 23.35
CA PRO A 141 0.85 -2.77 24.82
C PRO A 141 -0.45 -2.10 25.28
N ASN A 142 -1.02 -1.27 24.42
CA ASN A 142 -2.21 -0.46 24.64
C ASN A 142 -3.09 -0.53 23.40
N ARG A 143 -4.40 -0.33 23.56
CA ARG A 143 -5.37 -0.42 22.44
C ARG A 143 -5.38 0.80 21.52
N THR A 144 -4.33 1.64 21.54
CA THR A 144 -4.23 2.81 20.66
C THR A 144 -3.70 2.47 19.27
N HIS A 145 -3.08 1.30 19.11
CA HIS A 145 -2.62 0.77 17.83
C HIS A 145 -3.40 -0.50 17.47
N PRO A 146 -3.47 -0.88 16.18
CA PRO A 146 -4.08 -2.13 15.77
C PRO A 146 -3.22 -3.32 16.22
N VAL A 147 -3.88 -4.46 16.47
CA VAL A 147 -3.20 -5.74 16.66
C VAL A 147 -2.50 -6.10 15.36
N VAL A 148 -1.21 -6.46 15.47
CA VAL A 148 -0.44 -6.88 14.31
C VAL A 148 -0.76 -8.32 13.98
N VAL A 149 -1.12 -8.56 12.73
CA VAL A 149 -1.33 -9.90 12.19
C VAL A 149 -0.22 -10.17 11.19
N PRO A 150 0.46 -11.32 11.27
CA PRO A 150 1.45 -11.68 10.27
C PRO A 150 0.81 -11.71 8.87
N PHE A 151 1.57 -11.26 7.88
CA PHE A 151 1.21 -11.42 6.50
C PHE A 151 0.99 -12.90 6.17
N PRO A 152 -0.07 -13.29 5.44
CA PRO A 152 -0.34 -14.68 5.12
C PRO A 152 0.88 -15.42 4.54
N GLY A 153 1.24 -16.55 5.14
CA GLY A 153 2.42 -17.34 4.73
C GLY A 153 3.76 -16.85 5.30
N SER A 154 3.77 -15.82 6.13
CA SER A 154 4.96 -15.34 6.85
C SER A 154 4.69 -15.19 8.35
N ASN A 155 5.76 -15.29 9.14
CA ASN A 155 5.75 -14.99 10.57
C ASN A 155 6.57 -13.75 10.93
N HIS A 156 7.26 -13.13 9.96
CA HIS A 156 8.20 -12.03 10.15
C HIS A 156 7.89 -10.83 9.24
N VAL A 157 6.85 -10.93 8.43
CA VAL A 157 6.31 -9.83 7.61
C VAL A 157 4.95 -9.45 8.17
N TYR A 158 4.71 -8.16 8.35
CA TYR A 158 3.46 -7.61 8.86
C TYR A 158 2.95 -6.55 7.89
N ALA A 159 1.68 -6.64 7.50
CA ALA A 159 1.06 -5.68 6.60
C ALA A 159 0.23 -4.67 7.41
N PHE A 160 0.33 -3.42 7.01
CA PHE A 160 -0.42 -2.28 7.52
C PHE A 160 -1.07 -1.60 6.33
N ASN A 161 -2.38 -1.47 6.37
CA ASN A 161 -3.20 -0.95 5.29
C ASN A 161 -4.21 0.05 5.85
N GLY A 162 -4.64 0.96 4.99
CA GLY A 162 -5.61 1.98 5.35
C GLY A 162 -5.04 3.13 6.17
N ALA A 163 -5.92 3.98 6.67
CA ALA A 163 -5.55 5.21 7.35
C ALA A 163 -4.63 4.97 8.56
N GLY A 164 -3.51 5.71 8.61
CA GLY A 164 -2.50 5.58 9.67
C GLY A 164 -1.59 4.35 9.55
N SER A 165 -1.58 3.65 8.41
CA SER A 165 -0.72 2.49 8.16
C SER A 165 0.77 2.78 8.45
N THR A 166 1.29 3.89 7.94
CA THR A 166 2.69 4.30 8.15
C THR A 166 3.00 4.52 9.63
N ASP A 167 2.17 5.28 10.36
CA ASP A 167 2.38 5.57 11.78
C ASP A 167 2.35 4.28 12.62
N ASN A 168 1.41 3.38 12.32
CA ASN A 168 1.32 2.08 12.99
C ASN A 168 2.54 1.19 12.69
N ALA A 169 3.03 1.21 11.46
CA ALA A 169 4.22 0.47 11.06
C ALA A 169 5.49 1.01 11.73
N GLN A 170 5.66 2.33 11.80
CA GLN A 170 6.77 2.98 12.49
C GLN A 170 6.72 2.73 14.00
N HIS A 171 5.54 2.77 14.60
CA HIS A 171 5.36 2.44 16.02
C HIS A 171 5.76 0.98 16.30
N LEU A 172 5.39 0.03 15.44
CA LEU A 172 5.83 -1.37 15.57
C LEU A 172 7.36 -1.49 15.52
N ILE A 173 8.02 -0.81 14.56
CA ILE A 173 9.50 -0.81 14.49
C ILE A 173 10.10 -0.28 15.79
N GLY A 174 9.66 0.90 16.24
CA GLY A 174 10.17 1.52 17.45
C GLY A 174 9.99 0.63 18.69
N TRP A 175 8.83 -0.02 18.80
CA TRP A 175 8.55 -1.00 19.84
C TRP A 175 9.54 -2.16 19.79
N LEU A 176 9.67 -2.83 18.63
CA LEU A 176 10.51 -4.00 18.46
C LEU A 176 11.98 -3.70 18.76
N GLN A 177 12.50 -2.58 18.26
CA GLN A 177 13.91 -2.19 18.46
C GLN A 177 14.18 -1.66 19.87
N GLY A 178 13.19 -1.04 20.51
CA GLY A 178 13.30 -0.59 21.91
C GLY A 178 13.36 -1.76 22.90
N THR A 179 12.73 -2.89 22.58
CA THR A 179 12.70 -4.08 23.44
C THR A 179 13.72 -5.15 23.06
N ASN A 180 14.22 -5.15 21.82
CA ASN A 180 15.16 -6.14 21.29
C ASN A 180 16.41 -5.44 20.74
N LEU A 181 17.43 -5.28 21.59
CA LEU A 181 18.67 -4.61 21.22
C LEU A 181 19.35 -5.30 20.03
N GLY A 182 19.70 -4.51 19.00
CA GLY A 182 20.38 -5.00 17.79
C GLY A 182 19.46 -5.58 16.73
N LEU A 183 18.15 -5.68 16.99
CA LEU A 183 17.17 -6.12 15.99
C LEU A 183 17.09 -5.12 14.83
N ARG A 184 17.14 -5.63 13.61
CA ARG A 184 16.82 -4.87 12.40
C ARG A 184 15.41 -5.19 11.92
N ALA A 185 14.67 -4.15 11.58
CA ALA A 185 13.40 -4.25 10.88
C ALA A 185 13.36 -3.17 9.79
N TYR A 186 12.63 -3.45 8.72
CA TYR A 186 12.52 -2.59 7.55
C TYR A 186 11.05 -2.25 7.30
N VAL A 187 10.77 -1.01 6.93
CA VAL A 187 9.46 -0.58 6.44
C VAL A 187 9.54 -0.40 4.93
N PHE A 188 8.58 -0.97 4.21
CA PHE A 188 8.40 -0.79 2.78
C PHE A 188 7.02 -0.23 2.53
N ASN A 189 6.93 0.79 1.69
CA ASN A 189 5.68 1.29 1.16
C ASN A 189 5.66 0.98 -0.34
N THR A 190 4.55 0.45 -0.83
CA THR A 190 4.42 0.03 -2.22
C THR A 190 2.98 0.24 -2.69
N PRO A 191 2.76 0.62 -3.96
CA PRO A 191 1.42 0.64 -4.53
C PRO A 191 0.89 -0.77 -4.88
N TYR A 192 1.65 -1.84 -4.61
CA TYR A 192 1.27 -3.23 -4.85
C TYR A 192 0.95 -3.99 -3.59
N ALA A 193 -0.20 -4.66 -3.62
CA ALA A 193 -0.41 -5.82 -2.78
C ALA A 193 0.50 -6.98 -3.25
N VAL A 194 1.05 -7.72 -2.29
CA VAL A 194 1.85 -8.93 -2.56
C VAL A 194 0.98 -10.02 -3.18
N VAL A 195 1.50 -10.75 -4.17
CA VAL A 195 0.80 -11.91 -4.77
C VAL A 195 1.20 -13.20 -4.06
N LEU A 196 0.21 -13.99 -3.67
CA LEU A 196 0.33 -15.34 -3.12
C LEU A 196 0.10 -16.34 -4.26
N TYR A 197 1.11 -17.15 -4.59
CA TYR A 197 1.03 -18.17 -5.66
C TYR A 197 0.80 -19.57 -5.11
#